data_AF-A0A2G8KT48-F1
#
_entry.id   AF-A0A2G8KT48-F1
#
_cell.length_a   1.000
_cell.length_b   1.000
_cell.length_c   1.000
_cell.angle_alpha   90.00
_cell.angle_beta   90.00
_cell.angle_gamma   90.00
#
_symmetry.space_group_name_H-M   'P 1'
#
loop_
_entity.id
_entity.type
_entity.pdbx_description
1 polymer ?
#
loop_
_entity_poly.entity_id
_entity_poly.type
_entity_poly.pdbx_seq_one_letter_code
_entity_poly.pdbx_strand_id
1 'polypeptide(L)'
;MGNKNSRKKGGKTKSQSTKNPTLTSETSHQGNVTSAAQPAKTEEDFQSSRRTQSLSASNEDPSEKESVIVEDTAEPQTLEDKKQILIKALKERYKVHYNGVKPIPYIQERLYCVDNVFVESGVNASIGGAASYDKAVQWERLESYKNIFTDSRMRSNRRIVEGEPGYGKSTLTLQLAYDWCNGVPDSPLYDVEILILLKLRQMSNVTSIYKAIKLYLIPDERRIKIRDIREILESCRSVAFQLDGYDEYPEKDKENDGDVS
;
A
#
# COMPACT_ATOMS: atom_id res chain seq x y z
N MET A 1 -53.82 57.56 -5.63
CA MET A 1 -53.06 58.15 -4.51
C MET A 1 -51.83 57.26 -4.29
N GLY A 2 -50.58 57.60 -4.58
CA GLY A 2 -49.94 58.89 -4.78
C GLY A 2 -49.00 59.19 -3.61
N ASN A 3 -47.76 58.64 -3.62
CA ASN A 3 -46.56 59.20 -2.98
C ASN A 3 -45.40 58.19 -3.13
N LYS A 4 -44.13 58.57 -3.25
CA LYS A 4 -43.40 59.72 -3.80
C LYS A 4 -41.93 59.28 -3.78
N ASN A 5 -41.24 59.54 -4.88
CA ASN A 5 -39.79 59.49 -5.10
C ASN A 5 -38.86 59.78 -3.90
N SER A 6 -37.69 59.13 -3.90
CA SER A 6 -36.41 59.86 -3.88
C SER A 6 -35.23 59.02 -4.44
N ARG A 7 -34.70 59.50 -5.58
CA ARG A 7 -33.37 59.23 -6.15
C ARG A 7 -32.28 59.97 -5.37
N LYS A 8 -31.09 59.38 -5.20
CA LYS A 8 -29.75 59.93 -5.58
C LYS A 8 -28.65 58.97 -5.13
N LYS A 9 -27.88 58.40 -6.07
CA LYS A 9 -26.55 58.82 -6.58
C LYS A 9 -25.38 58.26 -5.77
N GLY A 10 -24.69 57.29 -6.38
CA GLY A 10 -23.33 57.46 -6.88
C GLY A 10 -22.19 57.52 -5.88
N GLY A 11 -21.28 56.55 -5.96
CA GLY A 11 -19.94 56.62 -5.38
C GLY A 11 -19.08 55.43 -5.84
N LYS A 12 -18.44 55.56 -7.01
CA LYS A 12 -17.28 54.76 -7.39
C LYS A 12 -16.08 55.29 -6.62
N THR A 13 -15.30 54.41 -5.99
CA THR A 13 -13.93 54.73 -5.58
C THR A 13 -12.99 53.66 -6.09
N LYS A 14 -12.21 54.03 -7.11
CA LYS A 14 -10.93 53.42 -7.46
C LYS A 14 -9.91 53.87 -6.41
N SER A 15 -9.02 52.97 -6.00
CA SER A 15 -7.69 53.36 -5.50
C SER A 15 -6.63 52.55 -6.24
N GLN A 16 -5.71 53.30 -6.84
CA GLN A 16 -4.57 52.86 -7.64
C GLN A 16 -3.32 52.65 -6.77
N SER A 17 -2.48 51.69 -7.20
CA SER A 17 -1.02 51.79 -7.41
C SER A 17 -0.09 52.31 -6.31
N THR A 18 0.87 51.47 -5.92
CA THR A 18 2.34 51.77 -5.82
C THR A 18 3.09 50.43 -5.89
N LYS A 19 3.79 50.08 -6.99
CA LYS A 19 5.23 50.30 -7.34
C LYS A 19 6.26 49.85 -6.28
N ASN A 20 7.05 48.85 -6.67
CA ASN A 20 8.21 48.21 -6.01
C ASN A 20 9.37 49.17 -5.67
N PRO A 21 10.36 48.68 -4.92
CA PRO A 21 11.68 48.54 -5.54
C PRO A 21 12.38 47.18 -5.33
N THR A 22 13.11 46.81 -6.38
CA THR A 22 14.14 45.78 -6.49
C THR A 22 15.35 46.11 -5.62
N LEU A 23 15.95 45.10 -4.98
CA LEU A 23 17.35 45.14 -4.55
C LEU A 23 18.03 43.83 -4.97
N THR A 24 18.93 44.01 -5.93
CA THR A 24 19.96 43.11 -6.40
C THR A 24 21.04 42.91 -5.35
N SER A 25 21.55 41.69 -5.20
CA SER A 25 22.97 41.48 -4.95
C SER A 25 23.39 40.14 -5.53
N GLU A 26 24.09 40.22 -6.65
CA GLU A 26 25.01 39.20 -7.13
C GLU A 26 26.08 38.96 -6.06
N THR A 27 26.42 37.70 -5.79
CA THR A 27 27.81 37.35 -5.55
C THR A 27 28.04 35.91 -5.93
N SER A 28 28.98 35.78 -6.84
CA SER A 28 29.48 34.61 -7.51
C SER A 28 30.36 33.78 -6.58
N HIS A 29 30.07 32.49 -6.47
CA HIS A 29 31.09 31.49 -6.16
C HIS A 29 31.01 30.34 -7.15
N GLN A 30 31.93 30.41 -8.12
CA GLN A 30 32.37 29.26 -8.90
C GLN A 30 33.00 28.24 -7.95
N GLY A 31 32.48 27.02 -8.00
CA GLY A 31 33.04 25.84 -7.36
C GLY A 31 32.54 24.63 -8.12
N ASN A 32 33.15 24.37 -9.28
CA ASN A 32 33.03 23.10 -9.98
C ASN A 32 33.47 21.97 -9.04
N VAL A 33 32.55 21.09 -8.65
CA VAL A 33 32.90 19.73 -8.25
C VAL A 33 31.95 18.78 -8.96
N THR A 34 32.44 18.25 -10.07
CA THR A 34 31.93 17.09 -10.76
C THR A 34 31.89 15.91 -9.79
N SER A 35 30.70 15.51 -9.31
CA SER A 35 30.55 14.23 -8.62
C SER A 35 29.96 13.23 -9.61
N ALA A 36 30.86 12.40 -10.13
CA ALA A 36 30.56 11.30 -11.03
C ALA A 36 29.52 10.35 -10.42
N ALA A 37 28.61 9.88 -11.29
CA ALA A 37 27.77 8.73 -11.03
C ALA A 37 28.63 7.53 -10.63
N GLN A 38 28.32 6.93 -9.47
CA GLN A 38 28.89 5.64 -9.11
C GLN A 38 28.09 4.54 -9.82
N PRO A 39 28.76 3.55 -10.44
CA PRO A 39 28.07 2.44 -11.07
C PRO A 39 27.46 1.51 -10.01
N ALA A 40 26.32 0.92 -10.39
CA ALA A 40 25.67 -0.16 -9.66
C ALA A 40 26.66 -1.30 -9.37
N LYS A 41 26.67 -1.78 -8.13
CA LYS A 41 27.42 -2.98 -7.76
C LYS A 41 26.59 -4.21 -8.09
N THR A 42 27.18 -5.14 -8.82
CA THR A 42 26.60 -6.41 -9.28
C THR A 42 26.61 -7.46 -8.15
N GLU A 43 25.68 -8.41 -8.24
CA GLU A 43 25.31 -9.49 -7.30
C GLU A 43 26.44 -10.45 -6.83
N GLU A 44 27.69 -10.30 -7.27
CA GLU A 44 28.77 -11.25 -6.94
C GLU A 44 29.64 -10.89 -5.73
N ASP A 45 29.54 -9.66 -5.19
CA ASP A 45 30.35 -9.23 -4.04
C ASP A 45 29.81 -9.63 -2.66
N PHE A 46 28.60 -10.21 -2.59
CA PHE A 46 27.99 -10.57 -1.29
C PHE A 46 28.34 -11.99 -0.81
N GLN A 47 28.97 -12.83 -1.64
CA GLN A 47 29.25 -14.24 -1.32
C GLN A 47 30.68 -14.55 -0.86
N SER A 48 31.55 -13.55 -0.69
CA SER A 48 32.94 -13.78 -0.23
C SER A 48 33.11 -13.75 1.31
N SER A 49 32.14 -13.22 2.06
CA SER A 49 32.25 -13.13 3.54
C SER A 49 31.54 -14.27 4.27
N ARG A 50 31.94 -15.51 3.98
CA ARG A 50 31.71 -16.66 4.89
C ARG A 50 32.60 -17.84 4.49
N ARG A 51 33.91 -17.70 4.68
CA ARG A 51 34.83 -18.83 4.80
C ARG A 51 35.42 -18.88 6.20
N THR A 52 34.96 -19.90 6.91
CA THR A 52 35.57 -20.64 8.03
C THR A 52 36.98 -20.23 8.47
N GLN A 53 37.12 -19.94 9.77
CA GLN A 53 38.36 -20.21 10.52
C GLN A 53 38.08 -21.28 11.57
N SER A 54 39.06 -22.17 11.72
CA SER A 54 39.10 -23.39 12.53
C SER A 54 40.17 -23.25 13.62
N LEU A 55 40.05 -24.07 14.69
CA LEU A 55 40.95 -24.30 15.85
C LEU A 55 40.65 -23.39 17.06
N SER A 56 40.55 -23.83 18.33
CA SER A 56 40.70 -25.15 18.98
C SER A 56 40.31 -25.08 20.49
N ALA A 57 39.81 -26.22 21.00
CA ALA A 57 40.01 -26.81 22.34
C ALA A 57 39.20 -26.36 23.60
N SER A 58 38.34 -27.31 24.04
CA SER A 58 38.13 -27.85 25.41
C SER A 58 37.39 -27.04 26.47
N ASN A 59 36.18 -27.50 26.86
CA ASN A 59 35.88 -28.01 28.22
C ASN A 59 34.48 -28.66 28.29
N GLU A 60 34.30 -29.50 29.30
CA GLU A 60 33.33 -30.60 29.46
C GLU A 60 31.84 -30.22 29.69
N ASP A 61 30.98 -31.22 29.44
CA ASP A 61 29.50 -31.39 29.60
C ASP A 61 29.01 -31.08 31.06
N PRO A 62 27.69 -30.91 31.41
CA PRO A 62 26.53 -31.46 30.71
C PRO A 62 25.20 -30.68 30.65
N SER A 63 24.36 -31.14 29.72
CA SER A 63 22.88 -31.13 29.79
C SER A 63 22.17 -29.78 29.62
N GLU A 64 21.82 -29.43 28.37
CA GLU A 64 20.56 -28.74 28.10
C GLU A 64 19.88 -29.31 26.85
N LYS A 65 18.58 -29.50 26.99
CA LYS A 65 17.71 -30.25 26.08
C LYS A 65 17.66 -29.57 24.71
N GLU A 66 18.11 -30.29 23.70
CA GLU A 66 17.90 -29.94 22.30
C GLU A 66 16.38 -29.96 22.02
N SER A 67 15.75 -28.78 22.01
CA SER A 67 14.37 -28.63 21.58
C SER A 67 14.33 -28.85 20.08
N VAL A 68 14.02 -30.07 19.68
CA VAL A 68 13.71 -30.45 18.30
C VAL A 68 12.57 -29.55 17.82
N ILE A 69 12.88 -28.61 16.93
CA ILE A 69 11.86 -27.95 16.11
C ILE A 69 11.39 -29.02 15.13
N VAL A 70 10.28 -29.66 15.46
CA VAL A 70 9.58 -30.55 14.54
C VAL A 70 8.99 -29.67 13.45
N GLU A 71 9.69 -29.57 12.33
CA GLU A 71 9.13 -29.02 11.11
C GLU A 71 8.00 -29.96 10.69
N ASP A 72 6.75 -29.55 10.93
CA ASP A 72 5.57 -30.31 10.59
C ASP A 72 5.47 -30.46 9.06
N THR A 73 6.03 -31.58 8.60
CA THR A 73 6.33 -31.95 7.22
C THR A 73 5.25 -32.85 6.63
N ALA A 74 4.11 -32.98 7.30
CA ALA A 74 2.96 -33.67 6.73
C ALA A 74 2.43 -32.90 5.51
N GLU A 75 2.38 -33.58 4.36
CA GLU A 75 1.68 -33.08 3.18
C GLU A 75 0.21 -32.77 3.54
N PRO A 76 -0.30 -31.55 3.25
CA PRO A 76 -1.67 -31.20 3.58
C PRO A 76 -2.65 -32.09 2.80
N GLN A 77 -3.53 -32.76 3.53
CA GLN A 77 -4.36 -33.82 2.96
C GLN A 77 -5.70 -33.31 2.41
N THR A 78 -6.22 -32.21 2.93
CA THR A 78 -7.49 -31.62 2.49
C THR A 78 -7.33 -30.21 1.91
N LEU A 79 -8.34 -29.76 1.16
CA LEU A 79 -8.40 -28.36 0.68
C LEU A 79 -8.45 -27.36 1.85
N GLU A 80 -9.07 -27.75 2.96
CA GLU A 80 -9.13 -26.91 4.16
C GLU A 80 -7.76 -26.77 4.83
N ASP A 81 -6.97 -27.86 4.93
CA ASP A 81 -5.60 -27.78 5.44
C ASP A 81 -4.75 -26.82 4.59
N LYS A 82 -4.88 -26.94 3.26
CA LYS A 82 -4.19 -26.06 2.31
C LYS A 82 -4.64 -24.60 2.45
N LYS A 83 -5.93 -24.37 2.68
CA LYS A 83 -6.48 -23.04 2.95
C LYS A 83 -5.89 -22.44 4.22
N GLN A 84 -5.79 -23.21 5.30
CA GLN A 84 -5.17 -22.73 6.55
C GLN A 84 -3.69 -22.41 6.37
N ILE A 85 -2.95 -23.24 5.61
CA ILE A 85 -1.55 -22.95 5.25
C ILE A 85 -1.45 -21.66 4.44
N LEU A 86 -2.31 -21.47 3.42
CA LEU A 86 -2.34 -20.24 2.62
C LEU A 86 -2.62 -19.01 3.49
N ILE A 87 -3.65 -19.05 4.34
CA ILE A 87 -4.02 -17.93 5.22
C ILE A 87 -2.84 -17.60 6.16
N LYS A 88 -2.22 -18.62 6.77
CA LYS A 88 -1.07 -18.44 7.65
C LYS A 88 0.08 -17.75 6.91
N ALA A 89 0.45 -18.24 5.74
CA ALA A 89 1.54 -17.68 4.94
C ALA A 89 1.25 -16.23 4.49
N LEU A 90 -0.01 -15.91 4.12
CA LEU A 90 -0.42 -14.54 3.83
C LEU A 90 -0.29 -13.62 5.04
N LYS A 91 -0.77 -14.06 6.22
CA LYS A 91 -0.67 -13.28 7.47
C LYS A 91 0.79 -13.04 7.86
N GLU A 92 1.65 -14.05 7.75
CA GLU A 92 3.09 -13.93 8.00
C GLU A 92 3.74 -12.92 7.04
N ARG A 93 3.39 -12.98 5.74
CA ARG A 93 3.87 -12.02 4.74
C ARG A 93 3.45 -10.59 5.06
N TYR A 94 2.17 -10.37 5.40
CA TYR A 94 1.66 -9.04 5.71
C TYR A 94 2.22 -8.49 7.02
N LYS A 95 2.49 -9.36 8.00
CA LYS A 95 3.15 -8.97 9.25
C LYS A 95 4.50 -8.32 9.04
N VAL A 96 5.29 -8.80 8.09
CA VAL A 96 6.55 -8.15 7.71
C VAL A 96 6.29 -6.74 7.15
N HIS A 97 5.25 -6.57 6.34
CA HIS A 97 4.93 -5.27 5.74
C HIS A 97 4.38 -4.26 6.75
N TYR A 98 3.38 -4.64 7.54
CA TYR A 98 2.75 -3.70 8.47
C TYR A 98 3.60 -3.43 9.71
N ASN A 99 4.59 -4.27 10.05
CA ASN A 99 5.60 -3.96 11.08
C ASN A 99 6.82 -3.20 10.53
N GLY A 100 6.88 -3.02 9.21
CA GLY A 100 8.01 -2.42 8.50
C GLY A 100 7.81 -0.94 8.14
N VAL A 101 6.85 -0.25 8.76
CA VAL A 101 6.51 1.13 8.38
C VAL A 101 7.60 2.09 8.87
N LYS A 102 8.02 2.99 7.98
CA LYS A 102 8.93 4.10 8.27
C LYS A 102 8.18 5.42 8.10
N PRO A 103 7.69 6.03 9.19
CA PRO A 103 6.97 7.31 9.10
C PRO A 103 7.83 8.42 8.48
N ILE A 104 9.15 8.34 8.68
CA ILE A 104 10.12 9.28 8.15
C ILE A 104 11.10 8.51 7.26
N PRO A 105 11.11 8.72 5.92
CA PRO A 105 11.88 7.91 4.98
C PRO A 105 13.38 7.83 5.26
N TYR A 106 13.96 8.91 5.79
CA TYR A 106 15.39 9.03 6.06
C TYR A 106 15.82 8.50 7.44
N ILE A 107 14.88 8.17 8.32
CA ILE A 107 15.19 7.53 9.61
C ILE A 107 15.02 6.02 9.43
N GLN A 108 16.15 5.32 9.23
CA GLN A 108 16.13 3.89 8.91
C GLN A 108 16.24 2.98 10.15
N GLU A 109 16.55 3.54 11.31
CA GLU A 109 16.86 2.80 12.54
C GLU A 109 15.63 2.21 13.24
N ARG A 110 14.43 2.71 12.93
CA ARG A 110 13.19 2.31 13.62
C ARG A 110 12.11 1.97 12.61
N LEU A 111 11.66 0.72 12.67
CA LEU A 111 10.45 0.25 12.01
C LEU A 111 9.32 0.28 13.03
N TYR A 112 8.14 0.70 12.59
CA TYR A 112 6.95 0.77 13.42
C TYR A 112 5.88 -0.15 12.87
N CYS A 113 5.07 -0.71 13.77
CA CYS A 113 3.79 -1.28 13.40
C CYS A 113 2.88 -0.15 12.88
N VAL A 114 2.16 -0.40 11.77
CA VAL A 114 1.24 0.56 11.16
C VAL A 114 0.22 1.05 12.18
N ASP A 115 -0.29 0.15 13.03
CA ASP A 115 -1.27 0.44 14.08
C ASP A 115 -0.78 1.48 15.10
N ASN A 116 0.53 1.55 15.34
CA ASN A 116 1.12 2.51 16.27
C ASN A 116 1.27 3.91 15.69
N VAL A 117 1.20 4.05 14.36
CA VAL A 117 1.48 5.31 13.64
C VAL A 117 0.31 5.75 12.77
N PHE A 118 -0.68 4.88 12.55
CA PHE A 118 -1.87 5.17 11.80
C PHE A 118 -2.73 6.15 12.59
N VAL A 119 -3.06 7.26 11.93
CA VAL A 119 -4.04 8.21 12.41
C VAL A 119 -5.12 8.27 11.36
N GLU A 120 -6.36 8.05 11.78
CA GLU A 120 -7.49 8.06 10.88
C GLU A 120 -7.64 9.44 10.21
N SER A 121 -7.44 9.45 8.89
CA SER A 121 -7.66 10.62 8.05
C SER A 121 -9.10 10.64 7.53
N GLY A 122 -9.63 11.83 7.26
CA GLY A 122 -10.98 11.95 6.69
C GLY A 122 -11.04 11.33 5.30
N VAL A 123 -11.80 10.24 5.16
CA VAL A 123 -12.10 9.63 3.85
C VAL A 123 -13.42 10.20 3.36
N ASN A 124 -13.46 10.67 2.12
CA ASN A 124 -14.71 11.09 1.47
C ASN A 124 -15.15 10.01 0.47
N ALA A 125 -16.42 9.68 0.51
CA ALA A 125 -17.08 8.78 -0.42
C ALA A 125 -17.81 9.59 -1.50
N SER A 126 -17.56 9.24 -2.77
CA SER A 126 -18.37 9.73 -3.88
C SER A 126 -19.69 8.98 -3.90
N ILE A 127 -20.80 9.70 -3.70
CA ILE A 127 -22.16 9.16 -3.65
C ILE A 127 -22.93 9.68 -4.86
N GLY A 128 -23.30 8.75 -5.75
CA GLY A 128 -24.01 9.06 -6.99
C GLY A 128 -23.08 9.39 -8.15
N GLY A 129 -23.14 8.58 -9.21
CA GLY A 129 -22.36 8.82 -10.43
C GLY A 129 -21.98 7.57 -11.20
N ALA A 130 -22.95 6.75 -11.58
CA ALA A 130 -22.75 5.77 -12.67
C ALA A 130 -23.90 5.75 -13.70
N ALA A 131 -25.02 6.44 -13.42
CA ALA A 131 -26.26 6.30 -14.21
C ALA A 131 -26.81 7.62 -14.79
N SER A 132 -26.16 8.77 -14.57
CA SER A 132 -26.63 10.03 -15.15
C SER A 132 -25.47 10.97 -15.42
N TYR A 133 -25.24 11.26 -16.70
CA TYR A 133 -24.22 12.18 -17.23
C TYR A 133 -24.38 13.65 -16.78
N ASP A 134 -25.31 13.94 -15.86
CA ASP A 134 -25.82 15.30 -15.61
C ASP A 134 -25.99 15.65 -14.12
N LYS A 135 -25.47 14.82 -13.19
CA LYS A 135 -25.40 15.17 -11.77
C LYS A 135 -23.96 15.30 -11.33
N ALA A 136 -23.63 16.45 -10.75
CA ALA A 136 -22.34 16.69 -10.10
C ALA A 136 -22.06 15.59 -9.07
N VAL A 137 -20.86 15.02 -9.13
CA VAL A 137 -20.38 14.04 -8.17
C VAL A 137 -20.42 14.67 -6.78
N GLN A 138 -21.23 14.12 -5.88
CA GLN A 138 -21.28 14.57 -4.50
C GLN A 138 -20.32 13.74 -3.66
N TRP A 139 -19.43 14.43 -2.96
CA TRP A 139 -18.50 13.84 -2.02
C TRP A 139 -19.01 14.07 -0.61
N GLU A 140 -19.23 13.00 0.13
CA GLU A 140 -19.62 13.08 1.54
C GLU A 140 -18.60 12.37 2.41
N ARG A 141 -18.32 12.94 3.57
CA ARG A 141 -17.35 12.38 4.51
C ARG A 141 -17.87 11.06 5.10
N LEU A 142 -17.02 10.05 5.11
CA LEU A 142 -17.23 8.85 5.93
C LEU A 142 -16.92 9.16 7.38
N GLU A 143 -17.71 8.60 8.29
CA GLU A 143 -17.45 8.71 9.73
C GLU A 143 -16.13 8.03 10.10
N SER A 144 -15.83 6.91 9.44
CA SER A 144 -14.59 6.17 9.62
C SER A 144 -14.15 5.45 8.35
N TYR A 145 -12.84 5.18 8.21
CA TYR A 145 -12.31 4.26 7.20
C TYR A 145 -12.93 2.86 7.31
N LYS A 146 -13.40 2.49 8.50
CA LYS A 146 -14.09 1.22 8.74
C LYS A 146 -15.38 1.09 7.92
N ASN A 147 -15.96 2.20 7.50
CA ASN A 147 -17.20 2.22 6.75
C ASN A 147 -16.99 2.11 5.22
N ILE A 148 -15.73 2.02 4.75
CA ILE A 148 -15.41 1.99 3.30
C ILE A 148 -16.20 0.90 2.56
N PHE A 149 -16.44 -0.26 3.18
CA PHE A 149 -17.17 -1.36 2.54
C PHE A 149 -18.64 -1.46 2.95
N THR A 150 -18.99 -1.01 4.16
CA THR A 150 -20.32 -1.20 4.77
C THR A 150 -21.27 -0.03 4.53
N ASP A 151 -20.78 1.08 3.99
CA ASP A 151 -21.63 2.24 3.69
C ASP A 151 -22.73 1.88 2.67
N SER A 152 -23.99 1.98 3.09
CA SER A 152 -25.16 1.60 2.29
C SER A 152 -25.33 2.41 1.00
N ARG A 153 -24.63 3.55 0.88
CA ARG A 153 -24.64 4.38 -0.33
C ARG A 153 -23.78 3.77 -1.44
N MET A 154 -22.85 2.87 -1.09
CA MET A 154 -21.97 2.17 -2.04
C MET A 154 -22.69 0.98 -2.69
N ARG A 155 -22.74 0.96 -4.02
CA ARG A 155 -23.48 -0.08 -4.78
C ARG A 155 -22.61 -1.14 -5.47
N SER A 156 -21.30 -0.96 -5.46
CA SER A 156 -20.34 -1.91 -6.05
C SER A 156 -19.58 -2.64 -4.95
N ASN A 157 -18.87 -3.72 -5.30
CA ASN A 157 -17.84 -4.32 -4.43
C ASN A 157 -16.45 -3.74 -4.71
N ARG A 158 -16.29 -3.03 -5.84
CA ARG A 158 -15.06 -2.31 -6.18
C ARG A 158 -15.02 -0.97 -5.44
N ARG A 159 -13.89 -0.68 -4.80
CA ARG A 159 -13.56 0.63 -4.22
C ARG A 159 -12.29 1.15 -4.87
N ILE A 160 -12.28 2.44 -5.20
CA ILE A 160 -11.09 3.14 -5.66
C ILE A 160 -10.78 4.17 -4.59
N VAL A 161 -9.59 4.08 -4.00
CA VAL A 161 -9.09 5.04 -3.01
C VAL A 161 -8.13 5.97 -3.71
N GLU A 162 -8.54 7.21 -3.90
CA GLU A 162 -7.76 8.24 -4.57
C GLU A 162 -7.23 9.27 -3.56
N GLY A 163 -6.16 9.94 -3.94
CA GLY A 163 -5.49 10.95 -3.13
C GLY A 163 -4.11 11.23 -3.70
N GLU A 164 -3.60 12.43 -3.45
CA GLU A 164 -2.27 12.82 -3.93
C GLU A 164 -1.15 11.97 -3.28
N PRO A 165 0.06 11.98 -3.85
CA PRO A 165 1.24 11.42 -3.19
C PRO A 165 1.37 11.95 -1.75
N GLY A 166 1.69 11.06 -0.80
CA GLY A 166 1.83 11.43 0.62
C GLY A 166 0.55 11.47 1.45
N TYR A 167 -0.65 11.29 0.87
CA TYR A 167 -1.93 11.26 1.61
C TYR A 167 -2.18 9.97 2.41
N GLY A 168 -1.22 9.04 2.46
CA GLY A 168 -1.32 7.84 3.28
C GLY A 168 -2.13 6.69 2.68
N LYS A 169 -2.37 6.66 1.36
CA LYS A 169 -3.11 5.58 0.68
C LYS A 169 -2.53 4.19 0.98
N SER A 170 -1.22 3.99 0.77
CA SER A 170 -0.55 2.73 1.08
C SER A 170 -0.55 2.43 2.58
N THR A 171 -0.53 3.46 3.44
CA THR A 171 -0.68 3.29 4.90
C THR A 171 -2.06 2.76 5.27
N LEU A 172 -3.13 3.29 4.68
CA LEU A 172 -4.50 2.77 4.86
C LEU A 172 -4.61 1.31 4.38
N THR A 173 -4.00 0.98 3.25
CA THR A 173 -3.94 -0.41 2.77
C THR A 173 -3.25 -1.34 3.79
N LEU A 174 -2.13 -0.91 4.37
CA LEU A 174 -1.44 -1.68 5.42
C LEU A 174 -2.26 -1.77 6.72
N GLN A 175 -2.99 -0.71 7.10
CA GLN A 175 -3.87 -0.74 8.27
C GLN A 175 -4.97 -1.78 8.09
N LEU A 176 -5.62 -1.82 6.92
CA LEU A 176 -6.63 -2.83 6.61
C LEU A 176 -6.05 -4.26 6.64
N ALA A 177 -4.82 -4.45 6.15
CA ALA A 177 -4.14 -5.74 6.24
C ALA A 177 -3.80 -6.13 7.69
N TYR A 178 -3.39 -5.17 8.52
CA TYR A 178 -3.19 -5.37 9.96
C TYR A 178 -4.51 -5.80 10.63
N ASP A 179 -5.61 -5.09 10.35
CA ASP A 179 -6.91 -5.37 10.92
C ASP A 179 -7.38 -6.80 10.59
N TRP A 180 -7.25 -7.23 9.33
CA TRP A 180 -7.58 -8.59 8.90
C TRP A 180 -6.68 -9.66 9.54
N CYS A 181 -5.37 -9.39 9.63
CA CYS A 181 -4.44 -10.34 10.25
C CYS A 181 -4.77 -10.61 11.71
N ASN A 182 -5.15 -9.56 12.44
CA ASN A 182 -5.38 -9.59 13.89
C ASN A 182 -6.86 -9.73 14.27
N GLY A 183 -7.78 -9.80 13.31
CA GLY A 183 -9.22 -9.93 13.58
C GLY A 183 -9.78 -8.74 14.35
N VAL A 184 -9.37 -7.52 13.98
CA VAL A 184 -9.80 -6.29 14.67
C VAL A 184 -11.32 -6.14 14.55
N PRO A 185 -12.05 -6.05 15.68
CA PRO A 185 -13.49 -5.83 15.67
C PRO A 185 -13.86 -4.54 14.91
N ASP A 186 -15.01 -4.58 14.24
CA ASP A 186 -15.53 -3.49 13.40
C ASP A 186 -14.66 -3.15 12.17
N SER A 187 -13.58 -3.91 11.92
CA SER A 187 -12.86 -3.80 10.66
C SER A 187 -13.78 -4.18 9.50
N PRO A 188 -13.70 -3.48 8.36
CA PRO A 188 -14.49 -3.84 7.19
C PRO A 188 -14.07 -5.18 6.58
N LEU A 189 -12.94 -5.74 7.01
CA LEU A 189 -12.43 -7.03 6.57
C LEU A 189 -12.60 -8.14 7.63
N TYR A 190 -13.35 -7.89 8.72
CA TYR A 190 -13.49 -8.83 9.82
C TYR A 190 -14.06 -10.19 9.39
N ASP A 191 -15.12 -10.19 8.58
CA ASP A 191 -15.77 -11.42 8.07
C ASP A 191 -15.19 -11.92 6.72
N VAL A 192 -14.06 -11.37 6.28
CA VAL A 192 -13.40 -11.79 5.03
C VAL A 192 -12.52 -13.01 5.29
N GLU A 193 -12.82 -14.13 4.63
CA GLU A 193 -12.05 -15.38 4.82
C GLU A 193 -10.61 -15.24 4.34
N ILE A 194 -10.39 -14.60 3.19
CA ILE A 194 -9.04 -14.40 2.62
C ILE A 194 -8.88 -12.97 2.09
N LEU A 195 -7.82 -12.30 2.54
CA LEU A 195 -7.34 -11.05 1.97
C LEU A 195 -6.14 -11.31 1.05
N ILE A 196 -6.22 -10.81 -0.18
CA ILE A 196 -5.12 -10.79 -1.14
C ILE A 196 -4.69 -9.35 -1.38
N LEU A 197 -3.60 -8.94 -0.73
CA LEU A 197 -2.91 -7.66 -0.94
C LEU A 197 -1.76 -7.82 -1.94
N LEU A 198 -1.84 -7.15 -3.09
CA LEU A 198 -0.81 -7.11 -4.13
C LEU A 198 -0.34 -5.67 -4.37
N LYS A 199 0.98 -5.49 -4.50
CA LYS A 199 1.58 -4.23 -4.95
C LYS A 199 1.69 -4.27 -6.47
N LEU A 200 0.96 -3.41 -7.16
CA LEU A 200 0.87 -3.40 -8.63
C LEU A 200 2.21 -3.11 -9.30
N ARG A 201 3.11 -2.34 -8.67
CA ARG A 201 4.49 -2.15 -9.13
C ARG A 201 5.26 -3.46 -9.37
N GLN A 202 4.91 -4.53 -8.66
CA GLN A 202 5.58 -5.83 -8.77
C GLN A 202 4.95 -6.75 -9.84
N MET A 203 3.83 -6.35 -10.44
CA MET A 203 2.98 -7.21 -11.25
C MET A 203 3.36 -7.26 -12.74
N SER A 204 4.58 -6.86 -13.12
CA SER A 204 5.01 -6.95 -14.51
C SER A 204 5.05 -8.41 -14.99
N ASN A 205 4.54 -8.64 -16.21
CA ASN A 205 4.64 -9.93 -16.91
C ASN A 205 3.94 -11.13 -16.22
N VAL A 206 2.95 -10.88 -15.37
CA VAL A 206 2.14 -11.95 -14.76
C VAL A 206 0.71 -11.94 -15.31
N THR A 207 0.37 -13.00 -16.05
CA THR A 207 -0.93 -13.16 -16.72
C THR A 207 -2.00 -13.85 -15.88
N SER A 208 -1.67 -14.26 -14.65
CA SER A 208 -2.59 -14.99 -13.77
C SER A 208 -2.48 -14.52 -12.33
N ILE A 209 -3.60 -14.15 -11.73
CA ILE A 209 -3.69 -13.75 -10.32
C ILE A 209 -3.19 -14.86 -9.39
N TYR A 210 -3.49 -16.12 -9.69
CA TYR A 210 -3.03 -17.27 -8.90
C TYR A 210 -1.51 -17.43 -8.96
N LYS A 211 -0.91 -17.18 -10.14
CA LYS A 211 0.54 -17.15 -10.31
C LYS A 211 1.15 -15.97 -9.54
N ALA A 212 0.52 -14.80 -9.56
CA ALA A 212 0.97 -13.63 -8.81
C ALA A 212 0.97 -13.88 -7.30
N ILE A 213 -0.11 -14.46 -6.75
CA ILE A 213 -0.18 -14.83 -5.34
C ILE A 213 0.95 -15.81 -5.00
N LYS A 214 1.14 -16.83 -5.84
CA LYS A 214 2.21 -17.81 -5.60
C LYS A 214 3.60 -17.18 -5.59
N LEU A 215 3.89 -16.28 -6.55
CA LEU A 215 5.21 -15.69 -6.73
C LEU A 215 5.53 -14.57 -5.73
N TYR A 216 4.57 -13.70 -5.43
CA TYR A 216 4.85 -12.48 -4.66
C TYR A 216 4.45 -12.55 -3.20
N LEU A 217 3.45 -13.39 -2.88
CA LEU A 217 2.90 -13.46 -1.52
C LEU A 217 3.38 -14.68 -0.76
N ILE A 218 3.45 -15.85 -1.42
CA ILE A 218 3.85 -17.12 -0.78
C ILE A 218 4.91 -17.91 -1.60
N PRO A 219 6.03 -17.26 -2.01
CA PRO A 219 7.05 -17.90 -2.84
C PRO A 219 7.63 -19.16 -2.20
N ASP A 220 7.84 -19.13 -0.89
CA ASP A 220 8.53 -20.19 -0.15
C ASP A 220 7.62 -21.34 0.30
N GLU A 221 6.29 -21.20 0.17
CA GLU A 221 5.34 -22.19 0.66
C GLU A 221 5.15 -23.36 -0.31
N ARG A 222 6.07 -24.32 -0.28
CA ARG A 222 6.13 -25.44 -1.25
C ARG A 222 4.90 -26.34 -1.24
N ARG A 223 4.16 -26.40 -0.13
CA ARG A 223 2.97 -27.26 0.03
C ARG A 223 1.75 -26.74 -0.75
N ILE A 224 1.78 -25.47 -1.19
CA ILE A 224 0.69 -24.82 -1.92
C ILE A 224 1.11 -24.56 -3.36
N LYS A 225 0.42 -25.22 -4.30
CA LYS A 225 0.60 -25.05 -5.74
C LYS A 225 -0.40 -24.01 -6.27
N ILE A 226 -0.14 -23.50 -7.48
CA ILE A 226 -1.01 -22.52 -8.15
C ILE A 226 -2.46 -23.03 -8.29
N ARG A 227 -2.62 -24.33 -8.55
CA ARG A 227 -3.94 -24.97 -8.63
C ARG A 227 -4.67 -24.94 -7.28
N ASP A 228 -3.97 -25.21 -6.19
CA ASP A 228 -4.56 -25.17 -4.85
C ASP A 228 -5.05 -23.76 -4.51
N ILE A 229 -4.27 -22.71 -4.84
CA ILE A 229 -4.69 -21.31 -4.66
C ILE A 229 -6.01 -21.05 -5.38
N ARG A 230 -6.14 -21.49 -6.64
CA ARG A 230 -7.39 -21.35 -7.40
C ARG A 230 -8.55 -22.03 -6.69
N GLU A 231 -8.41 -23.32 -6.36
CA GLU A 231 -9.48 -24.11 -5.72
C GLU A 231 -9.88 -23.54 -4.34
N ILE A 232 -8.92 -23.02 -3.57
CA ILE A 232 -9.19 -22.36 -2.29
C ILE A 232 -9.98 -21.07 -2.51
N LEU A 233 -9.54 -20.18 -3.40
CA LEU A 233 -10.21 -18.89 -3.62
C LEU A 233 -11.63 -19.07 -4.20
N GLU A 234 -11.83 -20.06 -5.08
CA GLU A 234 -13.14 -20.37 -5.67
C GLU A 234 -14.11 -21.04 -4.67
N SER A 235 -13.59 -21.68 -3.61
CA SER A 235 -14.41 -22.32 -2.56
C SER A 235 -14.73 -21.41 -1.36
N CYS A 236 -14.04 -20.29 -1.22
CA CYS A 236 -14.30 -19.33 -0.13
C CYS A 236 -15.60 -18.54 -0.37
N ARG A 237 -16.34 -18.27 0.70
CA ARG A 237 -17.54 -17.43 0.68
C ARG A 237 -17.19 -15.96 0.44
N SER A 238 -16.02 -15.53 0.93
CA SER A 238 -15.54 -14.15 0.78
C SER A 238 -14.03 -14.09 0.53
N VAL A 239 -13.64 -13.38 -0.53
CA VAL A 239 -12.25 -13.04 -0.84
C VAL A 239 -12.17 -11.56 -1.17
N ALA A 240 -11.30 -10.82 -0.48
CA ALA A 240 -11.05 -9.41 -0.76
C ALA A 240 -9.70 -9.25 -1.47
N PHE A 241 -9.68 -8.40 -2.50
CA PHE A 241 -8.44 -8.00 -3.17
C PHE A 241 -8.12 -6.54 -2.86
N GLN A 242 -6.90 -6.29 -2.41
CA GLN A 242 -6.31 -4.95 -2.28
C GLN A 242 -5.18 -4.82 -3.28
N LEU A 243 -5.28 -3.83 -4.17
CA LEU A 243 -4.29 -3.55 -5.20
C LEU A 243 -3.68 -2.18 -4.91
N ASP A 244 -2.44 -2.16 -4.47
CA ASP A 244 -1.72 -0.94 -4.04
C ASP A 244 -0.76 -0.44 -5.13
N GLY A 245 -0.65 0.88 -5.30
CA GLY A 245 0.27 1.51 -6.26
C GLY A 245 -0.14 1.37 -7.73
N TYR A 246 -1.41 1.66 -8.08
CA TYR A 246 -1.89 1.57 -9.48
C TYR A 246 -1.14 2.52 -10.44
N ASP A 247 -0.74 3.69 -9.96
CA ASP A 247 0.09 4.64 -10.69
C ASP A 247 1.50 4.11 -10.98
N GLU A 248 1.97 3.12 -10.23
CA GLU A 248 3.26 2.45 -10.41
C GLU A 248 3.15 1.16 -11.27
N TYR A 249 2.00 0.89 -11.89
CA TYR A 249 1.79 -0.34 -12.66
C TYR A 249 2.60 -0.35 -13.97
N PRO A 250 3.50 -1.34 -14.21
CA PRO A 250 4.48 -1.31 -15.30
C PRO A 250 3.94 -1.30 -16.73
N GLU A 251 2.66 -1.64 -16.96
CA GLU A 251 2.07 -1.66 -18.30
C GLU A 251 1.27 -0.39 -18.63
N LYS A 252 1.17 0.55 -17.68
CA LYS A 252 0.44 1.81 -17.84
C LYS A 252 1.00 2.68 -18.97
N ASP A 253 2.29 2.54 -19.28
CA ASP A 253 2.98 3.35 -20.28
C ASP A 253 2.93 2.76 -21.70
N LYS A 254 2.41 1.55 -21.89
CA LYS A 254 2.36 0.89 -23.21
C LYS A 254 1.18 1.34 -24.08
N GLU A 255 0.17 2.00 -23.51
CA GLU A 255 -0.99 2.53 -24.26
C GLU A 255 -0.79 3.97 -24.75
N ASN A 256 0.21 4.71 -24.23
CA ASN A 256 0.43 6.12 -24.59
C ASN A 256 1.49 6.35 -25.68
N ASP A 257 2.12 5.30 -26.20
CA ASP A 257 3.20 5.39 -27.20
C ASP A 257 2.72 5.10 -28.64
N GLY A 258 1.39 5.06 -28.85
CA GLY A 258 0.75 4.73 -30.13
C GLY A 258 0.35 5.93 -31.01
N ASP A 259 0.67 7.16 -30.62
CA ASP A 259 0.32 8.36 -31.40
C ASP A 259 1.44 9.40 -31.39
N VAL A 260 2.61 9.06 -31.96
CA VAL A 260 3.50 10.03 -32.59
C VAL A 260 4.29 9.35 -33.74
N SER A 261 4.01 9.80 -34.96
CA SER A 261 4.73 9.66 -36.26
C SER A 261 4.26 8.57 -37.21
#